data_AF-A0A0N5BL54-F1
#
_entry.id   AF-A0A0N5BL54-F1
#
_cell.length_a   1.000
_cell.length_b   1.000
_cell.length_c   1.000
_cell.angle_alpha   90.00
_cell.angle_beta   90.00
_cell.angle_gamma   90.00
#
_symmetry.space_group_name_H-M   'P 1'
#
loop_
_entity.id
_entity.type
_entity.pdbx_description
1 polymer ?
#
loop_
_entity_poly.entity_id
_entity_poly.type
_entity_poly.pdbx_seq_one_letter_code
_entity_poly.pdbx_strand_id
1 'polypeptide(L)'
;MGEWRKILYCQQKTFPDNYVSEKYFLNGLTVNHNLRKYSFKDSVLGASRFTLQLNIIFFFYLGHYFIMNNLLSLSSLVIINIVVPISAIFIYWTGEGQRFTTHLTQVTTQSLFCCCLTYAVSPILRTLGREIDTDSIYIASGLFFSLSIIFHDFGLSSPIVNMNFSTNISLAASILLISRVNNNADSYFLLVLSYVIPTIFVNMQSFKNVIHGPWDEATVNKK
;
A
#
# COMPACT_ATOMS: atom_id res chain seq x y z
N MET A 1 -19.16 -4.67 -62.06
CA MET A 1 -19.90 -5.00 -60.82
C MET A 1 -19.45 -4.02 -59.75
N GLY A 2 -20.38 -3.43 -58.98
CA GLY A 2 -20.02 -2.43 -57.96
C GLY A 2 -19.29 -3.07 -56.78
N GLU A 3 -18.34 -2.34 -56.17
CA GLU A 3 -17.65 -2.80 -54.96
C GLU A 3 -18.60 -2.81 -53.75
N TRP A 4 -18.46 -3.83 -52.90
CA TRP A 4 -19.14 -3.89 -51.61
C TRP A 4 -18.60 -2.77 -50.70
N ARG A 5 -19.50 -2.09 -49.97
CA ARG A 5 -19.14 -1.00 -49.05
C ARG A 5 -19.72 -1.24 -47.67
N LYS A 6 -18.98 -0.90 -46.60
CA LYS A 6 -19.47 -1.00 -45.23
C LYS A 6 -20.40 0.18 -44.90
N ILE A 7 -21.68 0.07 -45.21
CA ILE A 7 -22.69 1.12 -45.03
C ILE A 7 -23.92 0.49 -44.35
N LEU A 8 -24.47 1.16 -43.33
CA LEU A 8 -25.50 0.59 -42.45
C LEU A 8 -26.90 0.55 -43.08
N TYR A 9 -27.26 1.51 -43.94
CA TYR A 9 -28.65 1.70 -44.42
C TYR A 9 -28.80 1.78 -45.95
N CYS A 10 -27.84 1.27 -46.72
CA CYS A 10 -27.93 1.26 -48.18
C CYS A 10 -28.04 -0.17 -48.71
N GLN A 11 -29.08 -0.45 -49.49
CA GLN A 11 -29.29 -1.76 -50.11
C GLN A 11 -28.26 -2.00 -51.24
N GLN A 12 -27.55 -3.12 -51.17
CA GLN A 12 -26.51 -3.49 -52.13
C GLN A 12 -27.01 -4.61 -53.05
N LYS A 13 -27.49 -4.25 -54.24
CA LYS A 13 -28.12 -5.19 -55.19
C LYS A 13 -27.22 -6.35 -55.65
N THR A 14 -25.90 -6.21 -55.54
CA THR A 14 -24.91 -7.16 -56.06
C THR A 14 -24.41 -8.18 -55.03
N PHE A 15 -24.78 -8.06 -53.75
CA PHE A 15 -24.31 -8.93 -52.68
C PHE A 15 -25.49 -9.39 -51.81
N PRO A 16 -25.53 -10.66 -51.38
CA PRO A 16 -26.57 -11.13 -50.46
C PRO A 16 -26.41 -10.50 -49.07
N ASP A 17 -27.50 -10.42 -48.30
CA ASP A 17 -27.54 -9.73 -46.99
C ASP A 17 -26.55 -10.31 -45.96
N ASN A 18 -26.15 -11.57 -46.12
CA ASN A 18 -25.18 -12.26 -45.26
C ASN A 18 -23.72 -12.20 -45.77
N TYR A 19 -23.45 -11.44 -46.84
CA TYR A 19 -22.10 -11.30 -47.37
C TYR A 19 -21.22 -10.45 -46.47
N VAL A 20 -20.06 -10.98 -46.10
CA VAL A 20 -19.00 -10.27 -45.38
C VAL A 20 -17.79 -10.17 -46.30
N SER A 21 -17.37 -8.95 -46.62
CA SER A 21 -16.21 -8.73 -47.49
C SER A 21 -14.89 -9.20 -46.85
N GLU A 22 -14.05 -9.91 -47.60
CA GLU A 22 -12.70 -10.29 -47.16
C GLU A 22 -11.84 -9.07 -46.78
N LYS A 23 -11.98 -7.96 -47.52
CA LYS A 23 -11.25 -6.70 -47.30
C LYS A 23 -11.47 -6.07 -45.91
N TYR A 24 -12.66 -6.26 -45.33
CA TYR A 24 -13.03 -5.69 -44.03
C TYR A 24 -13.22 -6.75 -42.94
N PHE A 25 -13.20 -8.04 -43.30
CA PHE A 25 -13.31 -9.15 -42.36
C PHE A 25 -12.11 -9.11 -41.41
N LEU A 26 -12.37 -8.93 -40.12
CA LEU A 26 -11.35 -8.83 -39.06
C LEU A 26 -10.34 -7.68 -39.22
N ASN A 27 -10.56 -6.72 -40.12
CA ASN A 27 -9.65 -5.58 -40.31
C ASN A 27 -9.55 -4.69 -39.03
N GLY A 28 -10.59 -4.71 -38.19
CA GLY A 28 -10.58 -4.04 -36.88
C GLY A 28 -10.19 -4.94 -35.71
N LEU A 29 -9.77 -6.19 -35.94
CA LEU A 29 -9.46 -7.14 -34.88
C LEU A 29 -8.12 -6.76 -34.23
N THR A 30 -8.18 -6.05 -33.11
CA THR A 30 -7.03 -5.76 -32.28
C THR A 30 -6.83 -6.89 -31.27
N VAL A 31 -6.00 -7.88 -31.63
CA VAL A 31 -5.61 -8.94 -30.70
C VAL A 31 -4.64 -8.34 -29.67
N ASN A 32 -4.83 -8.65 -28.39
CA ASN A 32 -3.87 -8.30 -27.33
C ASN A 32 -3.61 -6.79 -27.14
N HIS A 33 -4.61 -5.93 -27.40
CA HIS A 33 -4.47 -4.47 -27.25
C HIS A 33 -3.92 -4.04 -25.87
N ASN A 34 -4.21 -4.78 -24.81
CA ASN A 34 -3.77 -4.52 -23.44
C ASN A 34 -2.65 -5.45 -22.94
N LEU A 35 -2.00 -6.23 -23.81
CA LEU A 35 -0.97 -7.18 -23.39
C LEU A 35 0.31 -6.45 -22.96
N ARG A 36 0.49 -6.31 -21.64
CA ARG A 36 1.71 -5.78 -21.04
C ARG A 36 2.72 -6.92 -20.87
N LYS A 37 3.87 -6.81 -21.54
CA LYS A 37 5.01 -7.71 -21.31
C LYS A 37 5.82 -7.16 -20.14
N TYR A 38 5.86 -7.88 -19.03
CA TYR A 38 6.67 -7.52 -17.88
C TYR A 38 8.08 -8.09 -18.05
N SER A 39 9.10 -7.27 -17.79
CA SER A 39 10.47 -7.77 -17.65
C SER A 39 10.59 -8.57 -16.35
N PHE A 40 11.53 -9.51 -16.28
CA PHE A 40 11.84 -10.24 -15.05
C PHE A 40 12.10 -9.29 -13.87
N LYS A 41 12.81 -8.18 -14.12
CA LYS A 41 13.09 -7.16 -13.09
C LYS A 41 11.81 -6.52 -12.55
N ASP A 42 10.88 -6.18 -13.45
CA ASP A 42 9.61 -5.57 -13.07
C ASP A 42 8.75 -6.56 -12.27
N SER A 43 8.78 -7.84 -12.63
CA SER A 43 8.13 -8.90 -11.89
C SER A 43 8.73 -9.09 -10.49
N VAL A 44 10.05 -9.07 -10.36
CA VAL A 44 10.74 -9.16 -9.06
C VAL A 44 10.43 -7.96 -8.18
N LEU A 45 10.41 -6.75 -8.74
CA LEU A 45 10.04 -5.52 -8.02
C LEU A 45 8.56 -5.51 -7.61
N GLY A 46 7.67 -6.01 -8.45
CA GLY A 46 6.25 -6.17 -8.11
C GLY A 46 6.06 -7.19 -6.97
N ALA A 47 6.71 -8.34 -7.07
CA ALA A 47 6.67 -9.38 -6.05
C ALA A 47 7.26 -8.88 -4.71
N SER A 48 8.37 -8.14 -4.74
CA SER A 48 9.01 -7.64 -3.52
C SER A 48 8.12 -6.67 -2.74
N ARG A 49 7.35 -5.81 -3.42
CA ARG A 49 6.38 -4.90 -2.78
C ARG A 49 5.27 -5.67 -2.05
N PHE A 50 4.73 -6.70 -2.69
CA PHE A 50 3.72 -7.57 -2.08
C PHE A 50 4.29 -8.33 -0.88
N THR A 51 5.47 -8.94 -1.04
CA THR A 51 6.16 -9.65 0.03
C THR A 51 6.53 -8.71 1.19
N LEU A 52 6.89 -7.47 0.91
CA LEU A 52 7.18 -6.46 1.94
C LEU A 52 5.93 -6.15 2.78
N GLN A 53 4.76 -5.99 2.17
CA GLN A 53 3.50 -5.78 2.90
C GLN A 53 3.11 -7.00 3.74
N LEU A 54 3.34 -8.22 3.24
CA LEU A 54 3.13 -9.44 4.05
C LEU A 54 4.09 -9.50 5.24
N ASN A 55 5.37 -9.20 5.02
CA ASN A 55 6.37 -9.18 6.09
C ASN A 55 6.02 -8.14 7.17
N ILE A 56 5.52 -6.97 6.76
CA ILE A 56 5.04 -5.92 7.68
C ILE A 56 3.96 -6.47 8.62
N ILE A 57 2.95 -7.13 8.07
CA ILE A 57 1.83 -7.68 8.85
C ILE A 57 2.36 -8.78 9.78
N PHE A 58 3.23 -9.64 9.27
CA PHE A 58 3.86 -10.70 10.04
C PHE A 58 4.70 -10.15 11.21
N PHE A 59 5.56 -9.15 10.97
CA PHE A 59 6.36 -8.51 12.00
C PHE A 59 5.51 -7.81 13.06
N PHE A 60 4.37 -7.22 12.66
CA PHE A 60 3.43 -6.66 13.62
C PHE A 60 2.84 -7.74 14.54
N TYR A 61 2.36 -8.86 13.98
CA TYR A 61 1.88 -10.00 14.77
C TYR A 61 2.98 -10.59 15.66
N LEU A 62 4.20 -10.68 15.15
CA LEU A 62 5.36 -11.18 15.89
C LEU A 62 5.69 -10.25 17.07
N GLY A 63 5.70 -8.94 16.85
CA GLY A 63 5.90 -7.94 17.90
C GLY A 63 4.82 -8.02 18.98
N HIS A 64 3.55 -8.12 18.57
CA HIS A 64 2.43 -8.35 19.49
C HIS A 64 2.58 -9.65 20.29
N TYR A 65 2.95 -10.76 19.63
CA TYR A 65 3.18 -12.04 20.28
C TYR A 65 4.31 -11.98 21.31
N PHE A 66 5.44 -11.34 20.99
CA PHE A 66 6.55 -11.19 21.95
C PHE A 66 6.16 -10.39 23.19
N ILE A 67 5.33 -9.35 23.03
CA ILE A 67 4.82 -8.54 24.14
C ILE A 67 3.85 -9.33 24.99
N MET A 68 2.88 -10.02 24.39
CA MET A 68 1.88 -10.81 25.13
C MET A 68 2.50 -11.94 25.94
N ASN A 69 3.61 -12.52 25.49
CA ASN A 69 4.35 -13.56 26.20
C ASN A 69 5.44 -13.00 27.14
N ASN A 70 5.51 -11.68 27.34
CA ASN A 70 6.54 -11.02 28.16
C ASN A 70 7.99 -11.41 27.79
N LEU A 71 8.24 -11.69 26.50
CA LEU A 71 9.56 -12.09 25.99
C LEU A 71 10.47 -10.87 25.74
N LEU A 72 9.88 -9.68 25.61
CA LEU A 72 10.60 -8.42 25.45
C LEU A 72 10.60 -7.65 26.77
N SER A 73 11.79 -7.36 27.28
CA SER A 73 11.94 -6.47 28.43
C SER A 73 11.65 -5.01 28.02
N LEU A 74 11.20 -4.19 28.97
CA LEU A 74 10.99 -2.75 28.76
C LEU A 74 12.26 -2.07 28.23
N SER A 75 13.44 -2.46 28.72
CA SER A 75 14.73 -1.94 28.27
C SER A 75 14.98 -2.23 26.79
N SER A 76 14.64 -3.44 26.33
CA SER A 76 14.74 -3.82 24.92
C SER A 76 13.83 -2.96 24.04
N LEU A 77 12.58 -2.70 24.48
CA LEU A 77 11.63 -1.85 23.76
C LEU A 77 12.13 -0.41 23.63
N VAL A 78 12.70 0.17 24.70
CA VAL A 78 13.27 1.52 24.67
C VAL A 78 14.47 1.59 23.71
N ILE A 79 15.36 0.59 23.76
CA ILE A 79 16.52 0.53 22.84
C ILE A 79 16.05 0.46 21.39
N ILE A 80 15.07 -0.38 21.06
CA ILE A 80 14.53 -0.49 19.70
C ILE A 80 13.95 0.85 19.23
N ASN A 81 13.19 1.55 20.07
CA ASN A 81 12.63 2.87 19.74
C ASN A 81 13.69 3.96 19.50
N ILE A 82 14.89 3.82 20.05
CA ILE A 82 15.97 4.80 19.85
C ILE A 82 16.82 4.42 18.63
N VAL A 83 17.20 3.15 18.53
CA VAL A 83 18.12 2.67 17.49
C VAL A 83 17.49 2.72 16.11
N VAL A 84 16.23 2.31 15.96
CA VAL A 84 15.57 2.26 14.65
C VAL A 84 15.46 3.66 14.02
N PRO A 85 14.96 4.71 14.69
CA PRO A 85 14.94 6.06 14.12
C PRO A 85 16.32 6.62 13.82
N ILE A 86 17.31 6.39 14.69
CA ILE A 86 18.70 6.84 14.45
C ILE A 86 19.26 6.19 13.18
N SER A 87 19.03 4.88 13.00
CA SER A 87 19.46 4.17 11.80
C SER A 87 18.76 4.71 10.54
N ALA A 88 17.48 5.05 10.63
CA ALA A 88 16.73 5.62 9.52
C ALA A 88 17.24 7.02 9.14
N ILE A 89 17.52 7.88 10.13
CA ILE A 89 18.12 9.21 9.92
C ILE A 89 19.51 9.07 9.30
N PHE A 90 20.32 8.11 9.75
CA PHE A 90 21.64 7.85 9.20
C PHE A 90 21.57 7.41 7.72
N ILE A 91 20.67 6.47 7.38
CA ILE A 91 20.45 6.05 6.00
C ILE A 91 20.00 7.25 5.15
N TYR A 92 19.06 8.05 5.64
CA TYR A 92 18.58 9.24 4.94
C TYR A 92 19.70 10.27 4.71
N TRP A 93 20.57 10.46 5.71
CA TRP A 93 21.74 11.34 5.62
C TRP A 93 22.68 10.94 4.49
N THR A 94 22.94 9.63 4.33
CA THR A 94 23.83 9.15 3.26
C THR A 94 23.27 9.40 1.85
N GLY A 95 21.95 9.59 1.71
CA GLY A 95 21.30 9.77 0.41
C GLY A 95 21.14 11.23 -0.06
N GLU A 96 20.95 12.19 0.84
CA GLU A 96 20.46 13.54 0.46
C GLU A 96 21.47 14.70 0.52
N GLY A 97 22.65 14.51 1.12
CA GLY A 97 23.69 15.55 1.12
C GLY A 97 23.24 16.90 1.71
N GLN A 98 23.36 18.00 0.94
CA GLN A 98 23.15 19.38 1.45
C GLN A 98 21.69 19.75 1.79
N ARG A 99 20.67 19.07 1.23
CA ARG A 99 19.24 19.33 1.52
C ARG A 99 18.75 18.66 2.81
N PHE A 100 19.61 17.86 3.42
CA PHE A 100 19.31 17.07 4.60
C PHE A 100 18.80 17.91 5.77
N THR A 101 19.38 19.09 6.05
CA THR A 101 19.05 19.87 7.25
C THR A 101 17.62 20.40 7.25
N THR A 102 17.14 20.88 6.10
CA THR A 102 15.77 21.38 5.95
C THR A 102 14.73 20.28 6.00
N HIS A 103 15.04 19.10 5.46
CA HIS A 103 14.15 17.94 5.56
C HIS A 103 14.19 17.29 6.94
N LEU A 104 15.35 17.28 7.61
CA LEU A 104 15.49 16.76 8.96
C LEU A 104 14.60 17.52 9.95
N THR A 105 14.56 18.84 9.89
CA THR A 105 13.73 19.64 10.82
C THR A 105 12.24 19.37 10.59
N GLN A 106 11.82 19.18 9.34
CA GLN A 106 10.44 18.80 9.01
C GLN A 106 10.10 17.37 9.49
N VAL A 107 10.98 16.40 9.21
CA VAL A 107 10.77 15.00 9.61
C VAL A 107 10.80 14.86 11.13
N THR A 108 11.73 15.54 11.82
CA THR A 108 11.81 15.49 13.29
C THR A 108 10.61 16.15 13.95
N THR A 109 10.15 17.31 13.46
CA THR A 109 8.93 17.95 14.01
C THR A 109 7.67 17.10 13.81
N GLN A 110 7.50 16.50 12.63
CA GLN A 110 6.39 15.57 12.37
C GLN A 110 6.49 14.30 13.25
N SER A 111 7.68 13.70 13.35
CA SER A 111 7.89 12.51 14.17
C SER A 111 7.63 12.78 15.65
N LEU A 112 8.09 13.93 16.18
CA LEU A 112 7.84 14.32 17.57
C LEU A 112 6.34 14.53 17.82
N PHE A 113 5.65 15.21 16.92
CA PHE A 113 4.21 15.39 17.01
C PHE A 113 3.47 14.04 17.04
N CYS A 114 3.84 13.10 16.16
CA CYS A 114 3.25 11.76 16.12
C CYS A 114 3.57 10.94 17.37
N CYS A 115 4.79 11.00 17.91
CA CYS A 115 5.16 10.34 19.17
C CYS A 115 4.33 10.88 20.35
N CYS A 116 4.19 12.20 20.46
CA CYS A 116 3.37 12.82 21.51
C CYS A 116 1.90 12.40 21.40
N LEU A 117 1.34 12.41 20.19
CA LEU A 117 -0.05 12.02 19.94
C LEU A 117 -0.28 10.54 20.27
N THR A 118 0.59 9.65 19.78
CA THR A 118 0.48 8.21 20.03
C THR A 118 0.65 7.87 21.52
N TYR A 119 1.50 8.59 22.24
CA TYR A 119 1.62 8.44 23.70
C TYR A 119 0.33 8.86 24.42
N ALA A 120 -0.25 10.01 24.05
CA ALA A 120 -1.48 10.50 24.66
C ALA A 120 -2.69 9.59 24.40
N VAL A 121 -2.77 9.00 23.20
CA VAL A 121 -3.90 8.18 22.75
C VAL A 121 -3.74 6.69 23.12
N SER A 122 -2.51 6.22 23.41
CA SER A 122 -2.21 4.84 23.82
C SER A 122 -3.14 4.27 24.90
N PRO A 123 -3.37 4.91 26.06
CA PRO A 123 -4.22 4.34 27.09
C PRO A 123 -5.67 4.15 26.63
N ILE A 124 -6.17 5.05 25.77
CA ILE A 124 -7.53 5.02 25.22
C ILE A 124 -7.68 3.82 24.28
N LEU A 125 -6.74 3.65 23.34
CA LEU A 125 -6.78 2.56 22.37
C LEU A 125 -6.61 1.19 23.03
N ARG A 126 -5.78 1.12 24.08
CA ARG A 126 -5.65 -0.09 24.90
C ARG A 126 -7.00 -0.50 25.52
N THR A 127 -7.82 0.46 25.94
CA THR A 127 -9.11 0.18 26.57
C THR A 127 -10.25 -0.07 25.58
N LEU A 128 -10.13 0.40 24.34
CA LEU A 128 -11.23 0.45 23.36
C LEU A 128 -11.86 -0.93 23.06
N GLY A 129 -11.05 -1.99 23.02
CA GLY A 129 -11.52 -3.34 22.71
C GLY A 129 -11.75 -4.22 23.92
N ARG A 130 -11.57 -3.74 25.16
CA ARG A 130 -11.38 -4.60 26.36
C ARG A 130 -12.56 -5.49 26.70
N GLU A 131 -13.77 -5.10 26.29
CA GLU A 131 -15.02 -5.86 26.48
C GLU A 131 -15.23 -6.95 25.42
N ILE A 132 -14.50 -6.90 24.31
CA ILE A 132 -14.61 -7.90 23.22
C ILE A 132 -13.70 -9.10 23.55
N ASP A 133 -14.20 -10.30 23.27
CA ASP A 133 -13.46 -11.55 23.43
C ASP A 133 -12.15 -11.58 22.63
N THR A 134 -11.12 -12.21 23.20
CA THR A 134 -9.78 -12.29 22.60
C THR A 134 -9.78 -13.00 21.27
N ASP A 135 -10.52 -14.11 21.15
CA ASP A 135 -10.54 -14.94 19.95
C ASP A 135 -11.21 -14.19 18.80
N SER A 136 -12.30 -13.48 19.09
CA SER A 136 -12.98 -12.58 18.15
C SER A 136 -12.06 -11.46 17.67
N ILE A 137 -11.22 -10.90 18.54
CA ILE A 137 -10.24 -9.87 18.17
C ILE A 137 -9.21 -10.41 17.18
N TYR A 138 -8.64 -11.59 17.42
CA TYR A 138 -7.65 -12.18 16.50
C TYR A 138 -8.26 -12.53 15.14
N ILE A 139 -9.50 -13.02 15.11
CA ILE A 139 -10.23 -13.28 13.87
C ILE A 139 -10.48 -11.96 13.13
N ALA A 140 -10.98 -10.93 13.82
CA ALA A 140 -11.27 -9.63 13.23
C ALA A 140 -10.00 -8.94 12.70
N SER A 141 -8.90 -8.98 13.44
CA SER A 141 -7.61 -8.42 12.99
C SER A 141 -7.07 -9.19 11.78
N GLY A 142 -7.22 -10.52 11.74
CA GLY A 142 -6.87 -11.34 10.59
C GLY A 142 -7.66 -10.96 9.34
N LEU A 143 -8.97 -10.76 9.48
CA LEU A 143 -9.84 -10.29 8.40
C LEU A 143 -9.45 -8.89 7.92
N PHE A 144 -9.23 -7.94 8.83
CA PHE A 144 -8.83 -6.58 8.46
C PHE A 144 -7.46 -6.54 7.79
N PHE A 145 -6.46 -7.28 8.27
CA PHE A 145 -5.18 -7.38 7.55
C PHE A 145 -5.31 -8.07 6.19
N SER A 146 -6.18 -9.07 6.05
CA SER A 146 -6.46 -9.68 4.74
C SER A 146 -7.11 -8.68 3.79
N LEU A 147 -8.07 -7.91 4.30
CA LEU A 147 -8.76 -6.86 3.56
C LEU A 147 -7.82 -5.71 3.18
N SER A 148 -6.88 -5.35 4.07
CA SER A 148 -5.88 -4.32 3.79
C SER A 148 -4.98 -4.75 2.64
N ILE A 149 -4.57 -6.03 2.55
CA ILE A 149 -3.81 -6.57 1.42
C ILE A 149 -4.61 -6.47 0.11
N ILE A 150 -5.89 -6.83 0.12
CA ILE A 150 -6.75 -6.82 -1.08
C ILE A 150 -6.87 -5.42 -1.68
N PHE A 151 -7.08 -4.41 -0.83
CA PHE A 151 -7.23 -3.02 -1.27
C PHE A 151 -5.90 -2.27 -1.43
N HIS A 152 -4.77 -2.91 -1.13
CA HIS A 152 -3.48 -2.25 -1.19
C HIS A 152 -3.03 -2.00 -2.64
N ASP A 153 -2.56 -0.80 -2.92
CA ASP A 153 -2.01 -0.44 -4.23
C ASP A 153 -0.54 -0.85 -4.32
N PHE A 154 -0.30 -2.06 -4.84
CA PHE A 154 1.06 -2.57 -5.08
C PHE A 154 1.73 -1.99 -6.35
N GLY A 155 1.12 -0.99 -6.99
CA GLY A 155 1.53 -0.47 -8.29
C GLY A 155 0.68 -0.97 -9.46
N LEU A 156 -0.48 -1.57 -9.18
CA LEU A 156 -1.45 -2.00 -10.18
C LEU A 156 -2.46 -0.88 -10.44
N SER A 157 -2.64 -0.48 -11.69
CA SER A 157 -3.69 0.48 -12.09
C SER A 157 -5.05 -0.23 -12.07
N SER A 158 -5.65 -0.41 -10.88
CA SER A 158 -6.97 -1.01 -10.70
C SER A 158 -7.89 -0.07 -9.91
N PRO A 159 -9.17 0.06 -10.27
CA PRO A 159 -10.10 0.95 -9.56
C PRO A 159 -10.42 0.51 -8.13
N ILE A 160 -10.11 -0.74 -7.78
CA ILE A 160 -10.38 -1.29 -6.44
C ILE A 160 -9.29 -0.87 -5.44
N VAL A 161 -8.06 -0.62 -5.88
CA VAL A 161 -6.93 -0.41 -4.96
C VAL A 161 -6.82 1.04 -4.52
N ASN A 162 -6.64 1.26 -3.22
CA ASN A 162 -6.45 2.58 -2.63
C ASN A 162 -5.55 2.49 -1.40
N MET A 163 -4.39 3.16 -1.47
CA MET A 163 -3.38 3.17 -0.42
C MET A 163 -3.96 3.65 0.93
N ASN A 164 -4.70 4.76 0.93
CA ASN A 164 -5.22 5.37 2.16
C ASN A 164 -6.27 4.47 2.82
N PHE A 165 -7.09 3.81 2.00
CA PHE A 165 -8.10 2.88 2.51
C PHE A 165 -7.45 1.64 3.12
N SER A 166 -6.46 1.05 2.42
CA SER A 166 -5.68 -0.09 2.90
C SER A 166 -4.95 0.22 4.21
N THR A 167 -4.25 1.36 4.30
CA THR A 167 -3.50 1.73 5.52
C THR A 167 -4.43 1.97 6.72
N ASN A 168 -5.60 2.59 6.50
CA ASN A 168 -6.60 2.77 7.56
C ASN A 168 -7.16 1.45 8.08
N ILE A 169 -7.46 0.49 7.18
CA ILE A 169 -7.89 -0.85 7.60
C ILE A 169 -6.78 -1.57 8.37
N SER A 170 -5.53 -1.48 7.90
CA SER A 170 -4.37 -2.04 8.58
C SER A 170 -4.18 -1.43 9.98
N LEU A 171 -4.40 -0.12 10.11
CA LEU A 171 -4.33 0.59 11.38
C LEU A 171 -5.47 0.14 12.32
N ALA A 172 -6.70 -0.02 11.81
CA ALA A 172 -7.79 -0.59 12.59
C ALA A 172 -7.47 -2.01 13.10
N ALA A 173 -6.86 -2.86 12.26
CA ALA A 173 -6.41 -4.19 12.65
C ALA A 173 -5.36 -4.15 13.78
N SER A 174 -4.41 -3.22 13.69
CA SER A 174 -3.39 -3.03 14.73
C SER A 174 -4.01 -2.58 16.07
N ILE A 175 -4.98 -1.67 16.04
CA ILE A 175 -5.67 -1.18 17.25
C ILE A 175 -6.41 -2.30 17.96
N LEU A 176 -7.08 -3.19 17.21
CA LEU A 176 -7.77 -4.34 17.79
C LEU A 176 -6.81 -5.21 18.61
N LEU A 177 -5.63 -5.50 18.07
CA LEU A 177 -4.60 -6.28 18.78
C LEU A 177 -4.00 -5.51 19.96
N ILE A 178 -3.72 -4.21 19.80
CA ILE A 178 -3.22 -3.34 20.88
C ILE A 178 -4.15 -3.35 22.10
N SER A 179 -5.46 -3.51 21.90
CA SER A 179 -6.42 -3.59 23.01
C SER A 179 -6.21 -4.78 23.96
N ARG A 180 -5.43 -5.80 23.56
CA ARG A 180 -5.08 -6.97 24.39
C ARG A 180 -3.86 -6.75 25.27
N VAL A 181 -3.09 -5.69 24.99
CA VAL A 181 -1.88 -5.39 25.73
C VAL A 181 -2.22 -4.87 27.12
N ASN A 182 -1.43 -5.28 28.12
CA ASN A 182 -1.68 -4.94 29.51
C ASN A 182 -1.07 -3.60 29.94
N ASN A 183 0.06 -3.18 29.36
CA ASN A 183 0.75 -1.95 29.76
C ASN A 183 0.62 -0.82 28.73
N ASN A 184 0.65 0.43 29.22
CA ASN A 184 0.62 1.61 28.35
C ASN A 184 1.90 1.75 27.50
N ALA A 185 3.05 1.35 28.05
CA ALA A 185 4.34 1.40 27.35
C ALA A 185 4.37 0.44 26.16
N ASP A 186 3.87 -0.78 26.36
CA ASP A 186 3.78 -1.82 25.33
C ASP A 186 2.77 -1.43 24.24
N SER A 187 1.63 -0.85 24.63
CA SER A 187 0.63 -0.29 23.71
C SER A 187 1.21 0.86 22.88
N TYR A 188 1.97 1.77 23.51
CA TYR A 188 2.65 2.85 22.83
C TYR A 188 3.65 2.31 21.80
N PHE A 189 4.46 1.31 22.16
CA PHE A 189 5.42 0.70 21.25
C PHE A 189 4.76 0.10 20.00
N LEU A 190 3.67 -0.67 20.18
CA LEU A 190 2.93 -1.23 19.04
C LEU A 190 2.26 -0.15 18.17
N LEU A 191 1.80 0.95 18.77
CA LEU A 191 1.27 2.08 18.01
C LEU A 191 2.35 2.76 17.17
N VAL A 192 3.54 2.97 17.73
CA VAL A 192 4.69 3.49 16.97
C VAL A 192 5.04 2.54 15.83
N LEU A 193 5.09 1.23 16.09
CA LEU A 193 5.31 0.22 15.06
C LEU A 193 4.26 0.31 13.94
N SER A 194 2.99 0.51 14.29
CA SER A 194 1.89 0.66 13.33
C SER A 194 1.96 1.94 12.47
N TYR A 195 2.64 2.99 12.93
CA TYR A 195 2.77 4.27 12.22
C TYR A 195 4.04 4.36 11.36
N VAL A 196 5.16 3.83 11.86
CA VAL A 196 6.46 3.83 11.15
C VAL A 196 6.39 3.00 9.87
N ILE A 197 5.60 1.94 9.88
CA ILE A 197 5.53 1.02 8.76
C ILE A 197 4.80 1.62 7.53
N PRO A 198 3.61 2.25 7.66
CA PRO A 198 2.95 2.94 6.54
C PRO A 198 3.75 4.14 6.01
N THR A 199 4.48 4.86 6.86
CA THR A 199 5.28 6.02 6.41
C THR A 199 6.47 5.61 5.55
N ILE A 200 7.14 4.50 5.88
CA ILE A 200 8.14 3.89 4.98
C ILE A 200 7.52 3.58 3.62
N PHE A 201 6.28 3.06 3.61
CA PHE A 201 5.58 2.75 2.36
C PHE A 201 5.19 3.99 1.55
N VAL A 202 4.71 5.06 2.19
CA VAL A 202 4.41 6.34 1.53
C VAL A 202 5.66 6.95 0.90
N ASN A 203 6.81 6.87 1.58
CA ASN A 203 8.08 7.31 0.99
C ASN A 203 8.48 6.44 -0.19
N MET A 204 8.24 5.12 -0.14
CA MET A 204 8.47 4.22 -1.27
C MET A 204 7.54 4.46 -2.46
N GLN A 205 6.38 5.12 -2.25
CA GLN A 205 5.47 5.51 -3.32
C GLN A 205 6.11 6.53 -4.29
N SER A 206 7.12 7.30 -3.83
CA SER A 206 7.88 8.19 -4.72
C SER A 206 8.64 7.44 -5.83
N PHE A 207 8.94 6.15 -5.62
CA PHE A 207 9.54 5.26 -6.63
C PHE A 207 8.49 4.52 -7.47
N LYS A 208 7.20 4.86 -7.34
CA LYS A 208 6.17 4.36 -8.24
C LYS A 208 6.29 5.14 -9.55
N ASN A 209 6.79 4.46 -10.58
CA ASN A 209 6.66 4.97 -11.95
C ASN A 209 5.17 5.02 -12.30
N VAL A 210 4.61 6.23 -12.36
CA VAL A 210 3.26 6.47 -12.87
C VAL A 210 3.30 6.18 -14.36
N ILE A 211 2.65 5.10 -14.78
CA ILE A 211 2.57 4.73 -16.19
C ILE A 211 1.48 5.60 -16.80
N HIS A 212 1.89 6.64 -17.50
CA HIS A 212 0.96 7.51 -18.22
C HIS A 212 0.31 6.74 -19.39
N GLY A 213 -1.01 6.58 -19.34
CA GLY A 213 -1.80 6.11 -20.46
C GLY A 213 -1.98 7.20 -21.53
N PRO A 214 -2.36 6.83 -22.77
CA PRO A 214 -2.62 7.78 -23.85
C PRO A 214 -3.83 8.71 -23.60
N TRP A 215 -4.55 8.48 -22.50
CA TRP A 215 -5.73 9.24 -22.06
C TRP A 215 -5.51 9.94 -20.70
N ASP A 216 -4.30 9.90 -20.15
CA ASP A 216 -4.02 10.55 -18.87
C ASP A 216 -3.89 12.07 -19.05
N GLU A 217 -4.29 12.82 -18.02
CA GLU A 217 -4.16 14.28 -18.01
C GLU A 217 -2.70 14.71 -18.21
N ALA A 218 -2.50 15.68 -19.09
CA ALA A 218 -1.18 16.24 -19.37
C ALA A 218 -0.63 16.92 -18.11
N THR A 219 0.40 16.32 -17.50
CA THR A 219 1.10 16.93 -16.37
C THR A 219 2.11 17.96 -16.89
N VAL A 220 2.00 19.21 -16.43
CA VAL A 220 3.00 20.24 -16.72
C VAL A 220 4.27 19.90 -15.96
N ASN A 221 5.28 19.35 -16.65
CA ASN A 221 6.61 19.18 -16.08
C ASN A 221 7.18 20.57 -15.76
N LYS A 222 7.22 20.92 -14.47
CA LYS A 222 7.97 22.09 -14.02
C LYS A 222 9.46 21.77 -14.21
N LYS A 223 10.08 22.47 -15.16
CA LYS A 223 11.53 22.51 -15.33
C LYS A 223 12.21 23.09 -14.10
#